data_AF-A0A957CAD7-F1
#
_entry.id   AF-A0A957CAD7-F1
#
_cell.length_a   1.000
_cell.length_b   1.000
_cell.length_c   1.000
_cell.angle_alpha   90.00
_cell.angle_beta   90.00
_cell.angle_gamma   90.00
#
_symmetry.space_group_name_H-M   'P 1'
#
loop_
_entity.id
_entity.type
_entity.pdbx_description
1 polymer ?
#
loop_
_entity_poly.entity_id
_entity_poly.type
_entity_poly.pdbx_seq_one_letter_code
_entity_poly.pdbx_strand_id
1 'polypeptide(L)' 'MCRSIKQLRNAETPATPEEIEAAARQFVRKVSGYRRPSRTNEAAFEQAITEISAATEKLLNNLVIRP' A
#
# COMPACT_ATOMS: atom_id res chain seq x y z
N MET A 1 -16.24 0.52 9.63
CA MET A 1 -15.82 1.70 8.85
C MET A 1 -14.54 1.38 8.11
N CYS A 2 -14.50 1.60 6.80
CA CYS A 2 -13.26 1.46 6.02
C CYS A 2 -12.33 2.62 6.38
N ARG A 3 -11.10 2.32 6.83
CA ARG A 3 -10.09 3.35 7.12
C ARG A 3 -9.58 3.94 5.79
N SER A 4 -9.35 5.24 5.74
CA SER A 4 -8.68 5.90 4.60
C SER A 4 -7.25 5.37 4.46
N ILE A 5 -6.80 5.17 3.23
CA ILE A 5 -5.42 4.77 2.94
C ILE A 5 -4.50 5.94 3.27
N LYS A 6 -3.39 5.68 3.99
CA LYS A 6 -2.41 6.72 4.36
C LYS A 6 -1.82 7.33 3.09
N GLN A 7 -1.81 8.67 3.02
CA GLN A 7 -1.08 9.39 1.98
C GLN A 7 0.43 9.36 2.30
N LEU A 8 1.23 8.91 1.34
CA LEU A 8 2.69 8.73 1.50
C LEU A 8 3.52 9.82 0.83
N ARG A 9 2.89 10.69 0.02
CA ARG A 9 3.57 11.83 -0.60
C ARG A 9 3.82 12.91 0.47
N ASN A 10 5.00 12.88 1.09
CA ASN A 10 5.49 13.88 2.04
C ASN A 10 6.66 14.67 1.43
N ALA A 11 6.68 15.99 1.62
CA ALA A 11 7.70 16.87 1.05
C ALA A 11 9.03 16.85 1.82
N GLU A 12 9.01 16.45 3.09
CA GLU A 12 10.16 16.51 3.99
C GLU A 12 10.88 15.16 4.15
N THR A 13 10.16 14.04 4.08
CA THR A 13 10.71 12.70 4.32
C THR A 13 10.17 11.70 3.31
N PRO A 14 11.03 10.90 2.65
CA PRO A 14 10.58 9.80 1.81
C PRO A 14 9.84 8.75 2.64
N ALA A 15 8.80 8.15 2.06
CA ALA A 15 8.04 7.11 2.73
C ALA A 15 8.91 5.86 2.97
N THR A 16 8.79 5.26 4.14
CA THR A 16 9.57 4.05 4.44
C THR A 16 8.94 2.81 3.79
N PRO A 17 9.71 1.72 3.57
CA PRO A 17 9.17 0.47 3.05
C PRO A 17 7.99 -0.07 3.87
N GLU A 18 8.04 0.07 5.19
CA GLU A 18 6.97 -0.36 6.10
C GLU A 18 5.69 0.47 5.91
N GLU A 19 5.83 1.78 5.66
CA GLU A 19 4.69 2.64 5.38
C GLU A 19 4.05 2.33 4.03
N ILE A 20 4.87 2.02 3.03
CA ILE A 20 4.43 1.57 1.70
C ILE A 20 3.66 0.26 1.81
N GLU A 21 4.21 -0.73 2.53
CA GLU A 21 3.55 -2.01 2.73
C GLU A 21 2.25 -1.87 3.53
N ALA A 22 2.24 -1.04 4.56
CA ALA A 22 1.04 -0.74 5.33
C ALA A 22 -0.05 -0.07 4.46
N ALA A 23 0.32 0.81 3.53
CA ALA A 23 -0.60 1.42 2.59
C ALA A 23 -1.13 0.41 1.56
N ALA A 24 -0.26 -0.43 1.00
CA ALA A 24 -0.64 -1.51 0.08
C ALA A 24 -1.63 -2.48 0.75
N ARG A 25 -1.37 -2.88 2.00
CA ARG A 25 -2.28 -3.73 2.81
C ARG A 25 -3.64 -3.09 3.03
N GLN A 26 -3.69 -1.78 3.26
CA GLN A 26 -4.94 -1.05 3.38
C GLN A 26 -5.70 -1.00 2.05
N PHE A 27 -4.99 -0.77 0.94
CA PHE A 27 -5.56 -0.78 -0.41
C PHE A 27 -6.18 -2.13 -0.75
N VAL A 28 -5.44 -3.23 -0.59
CA VAL A 28 -5.91 -4.59 -0.92
C VAL A 28 -7.16 -4.92 -0.10
N ARG A 29 -7.18 -4.61 1.20
CA ARG A 29 -8.39 -4.79 2.04
C ARG A 29 -9.56 -3.93 1.60
N LYS A 30 -9.30 -2.68 1.19
CA LYS A 30 -10.34 -1.75 0.76
C LYS A 30 -10.99 -2.20 -0.55
N VAL A 31 -10.19 -2.61 -1.53
CA VAL A 31 -10.67 -3.03 -2.86
C VAL A 31 -11.35 -4.39 -2.79
N SER A 32 -10.79 -5.34 -2.03
CA SER A 32 -11.37 -6.68 -1.91
C SER A 32 -12.64 -6.74 -1.06
N GLY A 33 -12.89 -5.73 -0.19
CA GLY A 33 -14.01 -5.73 0.75
C GLY A 33 -13.83 -6.66 1.96
N TYR A 34 -12.72 -7.41 2.04
CA TYR A 34 -12.43 -8.29 3.16
C TYR A 34 -11.89 -7.50 4.35
N ARG A 35 -12.54 -7.64 5.51
CA ARG A 35 -11.98 -7.15 6.78
C ARG A 35 -10.77 -7.98 7.22
N ARG A 36 -10.82 -9.28 6.95
CA ARG A 36 -9.77 -10.26 7.22
C ARG A 36 -9.81 -11.32 6.12
N PRO A 37 -8.70 -11.64 5.45
CA PRO A 37 -8.68 -12.72 4.48
C PRO A 37 -9.00 -14.06 5.17
N SER A 38 -9.63 -14.98 4.43
CA SER A 38 -9.70 -16.38 4.85
C SER A 38 -8.33 -17.04 4.68
N ARG A 39 -8.08 -18.13 5.41
CA ARG A 39 -6.82 -18.89 5.31
C ARG A 39 -6.47 -19.30 3.88
N THR A 40 -7.49 -19.66 3.09
CA THR A 40 -7.32 -20.01 1.66
C THR A 40 -6.84 -18.84 0.81
N ASN A 41 -7.25 -17.61 1.15
CA ASN A 41 -6.95 -16.41 0.36
C ASN A 41 -5.70 -15.66 0.87
N GLU A 42 -5.09 -16.08 1.98
CA GLU A 42 -3.92 -15.40 2.57
C GLU A 42 -2.79 -15.23 1.55
N ALA A 43 -2.46 -16.29 0.79
CA ALA A 43 -1.42 -16.23 -0.22
C ALA A 43 -1.71 -15.18 -1.32
N ALA A 44 -2.96 -15.11 -1.79
CA ALA A 44 -3.37 -14.12 -2.79
C ALA A 44 -3.29 -12.69 -2.24
N PHE A 45 -3.63 -12.49 -0.95
CA PHE A 45 -3.51 -11.19 -0.30
C PHE A 45 -2.06 -10.75 -0.15
N GLU A 46 -1.18 -11.62 0.35
CA GLU A 46 0.24 -11.28 0.54
C GLU A 46 0.95 -11.04 -0.80
N GLN A 47 0.60 -11.80 -1.85
CA GLN A 47 1.11 -11.54 -3.19
C GLN A 47 0.68 -10.16 -3.70
N ALA A 48 -0.62 -9.83 -3.61
CA ALA A 48 -1.13 -8.54 -4.06
C ALA A 48 -0.49 -7.38 -3.28
N ILE A 49 -0.30 -7.53 -1.97
CA ILE A 49 0.38 -6.53 -1.13
C ILE A 49 1.81 -6.32 -1.62
N THR A 50 2.56 -7.40 -1.88
CA THR A 50 3.94 -7.32 -2.37
C THR A 50 4.04 -6.59 -3.71
N GLU A 51 3.18 -6.92 -4.67
CA GLU A 51 3.17 -6.30 -6.00
C GLU A 51 2.80 -4.81 -5.93
N ILE A 52 1.80 -4.45 -5.12
CA ILE A 52 1.37 -3.06 -4.94
C ILE A 52 2.42 -2.25 -4.20
N SER A 53 3.09 -2.81 -3.19
CA SER A 53 4.20 -2.16 -2.50
C SER A 53 5.32 -1.81 -3.47
N ALA A 54 5.76 -2.78 -4.29
CA ALA A 54 6.80 -2.57 -5.28
C ALA A 54 6.40 -1.53 -6.35
N ALA A 55 5.14 -1.54 -6.79
CA ALA A 55 4.63 -0.54 -7.73
C ALA A 55 4.58 0.86 -7.11
N THR A 56 4.17 0.95 -5.83
CA THR A 56 4.08 2.20 -5.08
C THR A 56 5.46 2.79 -4.83
N GLU A 57 6.44 1.97 -4.43
CA GLU A 57 7.83 2.40 -4.26
C GLU A 57 8.41 2.97 -5.56
N LYS A 58 8.23 2.25 -6.68
CA LYS A 58 8.65 2.75 -7.99
C LYS A 58 7.96 4.07 -8.35
N LEU A 59 6.67 4.21 -8.07
CA LEU A 59 5.96 5.46 -8.30
C LEU A 59 6.60 6.59 -7.48
N LEU A 60 6.71 6.41 -6.17
CA LEU A 60 7.23 7.44 -5.26
C LEU A 60 8.66 7.87 -5.63
N ASN A 61 9.51 6.94 -6.05
CA ASN A 61 10.88 7.23 -6.50
C ASN A 61 10.94 8.02 -7.82
N ASN A 62 9.90 7.92 -8.66
CA ASN A 62 9.83 8.62 -9.95
C ASN A 62 8.99 9.89 -9.92
N LEU A 63 8.31 10.20 -8.80
CA LEU A 63 7.55 11.42 -8.67
C LEU A 63 8.48 12.63 -8.57
N VAL A 64 8.36 13.55 -9.51
CA VAL A 64 9.00 14.88 -9.42
C VAL A 64 8.08 15.79 -8.62
N ILE A 65 8.39 15.98 -7.33
CA ILE A 65 7.67 16.91 -6.47
C ILE A 65 8.19 18.32 -6.78
N ARG A 66 7.38 19.12 -7.50
CA ARG A 66 7.67 20.55 -7.66
C ARG A 66 7.29 21.29 -6.36
N PRO A 67 8.17 22.14 -5.82
CA PRO A 67 7.92 22.89 -4.60
C PRO A 67 6.78 23.91 -4.77
#